data_AF-A0A091PLG6-F1
#
_entry.id   AF-A0A091PLG6-F1
#
_cell.length_a   1.000
_cell.length_b   1.000
_cell.length_c   1.000
_cell.angle_alpha   90.00
_cell.angle_beta   90.00
_cell.angle_gamma   90.00
#
_symmetry.space_group_name_H-M   'P 1'
#
loop_
_entity.id
_entity.type
_entity.pdbx_description
1 polymer ?
#
loop_
_entity_poly.entity_id
_entity_poly.type
_entity_poly.pdbx_seq_one_letter_code
_entity_poly.pdbx_strand_id
1 'polypeptide(L)'
;MALFSSLTPVFIAIICVLIGVILKKTNGEKEKREIKTKPLSRPWVDEDLKDGTDNHLEEEEVDEDWQGLDEDVAHIPFFAERYSEAEMIKRSQMFYELLSKRRSVRFLSDEPVPKEVIDNVIRAAGTSPSGAHTEPWTFVVVQDPHLKHKIREIVEEEEEINYKKRMGDRWVNDLKRLR
;
A
#
# COMPACT_ATOMS: atom_id res chain seq x y z
N MET A 1 38.85 -29.48 -62.55
CA MET A 1 37.80 -30.42 -62.96
C MET A 1 37.23 -31.06 -61.72
N ALA A 2 35.90 -30.99 -61.62
CA ALA A 2 35.05 -31.78 -60.73
C ALA A 2 35.20 -31.56 -59.21
N LEU A 3 34.14 -31.56 -58.40
CA LEU A 3 32.69 -31.65 -58.61
C LEU A 3 32.12 -31.53 -57.19
N PHE A 4 31.91 -30.34 -56.61
CA PHE A 4 31.07 -30.20 -55.42
C PHE A 4 30.55 -28.75 -55.34
N SER A 5 29.26 -28.48 -55.32
CA SER A 5 28.10 -29.35 -55.42
C SER A 5 26.91 -28.42 -55.62
N SER A 6 26.07 -28.66 -56.62
CA SER A 6 24.78 -27.97 -56.81
C SER A 6 23.83 -28.13 -55.61
N LEU A 7 24.23 -28.90 -54.59
CA LEU A 7 23.51 -29.04 -53.33
C LEU A 7 23.79 -27.92 -52.30
N THR A 8 24.79 -27.04 -52.46
CA THR A 8 25.04 -25.97 -51.46
C THR A 8 23.88 -24.97 -51.26
N PRO A 9 23.20 -24.43 -52.31
CA PRO A 9 22.05 -23.56 -52.09
C PRO A 9 20.85 -24.33 -51.54
N VAL A 10 20.71 -25.63 -51.87
CA VAL A 10 19.64 -26.49 -51.36
C VAL A 10 19.82 -26.78 -49.87
N PHE A 11 21.05 -27.07 -49.43
CA PHE A 11 21.36 -27.25 -48.00
C PHE A 11 21.14 -25.96 -47.20
N ILE A 12 21.50 -24.79 -47.75
CA ILE A 12 21.24 -23.50 -47.09
C ILE A 12 19.73 -23.25 -47.00
N ALA A 13 18.96 -23.53 -48.05
CA ALA A 13 17.50 -23.40 -48.02
C ALA A 13 16.86 -24.34 -46.99
N ILE A 14 17.31 -25.60 -46.90
CA ILE A 14 16.84 -26.57 -45.91
C ILE A 14 17.19 -26.09 -44.49
N ILE A 15 18.39 -25.58 -44.26
CA ILE A 15 18.81 -25.02 -42.96
C ILE A 15 17.95 -23.80 -42.59
N CYS A 16 17.68 -22.88 -43.52
CA CYS A 16 16.83 -21.72 -43.28
C CYS A 16 15.38 -22.13 -42.96
N VAL A 17 14.84 -23.15 -43.63
CA VAL A 17 13.51 -23.71 -43.33
C VAL A 17 13.50 -24.39 -41.96
N LEU A 18 14.53 -25.16 -41.61
CA LEU A 18 14.65 -25.80 -40.30
C LEU A 18 14.77 -24.78 -39.16
N ILE A 19 15.58 -23.72 -39.35
CA ILE A 19 15.68 -22.60 -38.39
C ILE A 19 14.33 -21.90 -38.27
N GLY A 20 13.63 -21.62 -39.37
CA GLY A 20 12.29 -21.04 -39.36
C GLY A 20 11.25 -21.90 -38.62
N VAL A 21 11.30 -23.23 -38.80
CA VAL A 21 10.42 -24.18 -38.09
C VAL A 21 10.76 -24.25 -36.60
N ILE A 22 12.04 -24.23 -36.23
CA ILE A 22 12.48 -24.19 -34.82
C ILE A 22 12.05 -22.88 -34.16
N LEU A 23 12.29 -21.74 -34.82
CA LEU A 23 11.86 -20.42 -34.31
C LEU A 23 10.33 -20.35 -34.18
N LYS A 24 9.56 -20.85 -35.15
CA LYS A 24 8.09 -20.93 -35.06
C LYS A 24 7.62 -21.86 -33.95
N LYS A 25 8.30 -22.99 -33.71
CA LYS A 25 7.98 -23.91 -32.61
C LYS A 25 8.26 -23.30 -31.23
N THR A 26 9.37 -22.57 -31.09
CA THR A 26 9.67 -21.82 -29.85
C THR A 26 8.71 -20.67 -29.59
N ASN A 27 8.16 -20.05 -30.64
CA ASN A 27 7.17 -18.98 -30.49
C ASN A 27 5.76 -19.55 -30.21
N GLY A 28 5.40 -20.68 -30.82
CA GLY A 28 4.11 -21.36 -30.61
C GLY A 28 3.93 -21.99 -29.22
N GLU A 29 5.02 -22.31 -28.51
CA GLU A 29 4.97 -22.72 -27.10
C GLU A 29 4.85 -21.53 -26.12
N LYS A 30 5.26 -20.32 -26.52
CA LYS A 30 5.08 -19.11 -25.70
C LYS A 30 3.63 -18.59 -25.69
N GLU A 31 2.86 -18.87 -26.73
CA GLU A 31 1.48 -18.38 -26.89
C GLU A 31 0.41 -19.28 -26.25
N LYS A 32 0.79 -20.46 -25.71
CA LYS A 32 -0.09 -21.38 -24.96
C LYS A 32 0.27 -21.52 -23.48
N ARG A 33 0.79 -20.45 -22.87
CA ARG A 33 0.60 -20.22 -21.44
C ARG A 33 -0.49 -19.18 -21.28
N GLU A 34 -1.73 -19.66 -21.34
CA GLU A 34 -2.83 -19.07 -20.57
C GLU A 34 -2.26 -18.67 -19.21
N ILE A 35 -2.26 -17.37 -18.95
CA ILE A 35 -2.22 -16.85 -17.59
C ILE A 35 -3.54 -17.32 -16.97
N LYS A 36 -3.58 -18.56 -16.51
CA LYS A 36 -4.38 -18.87 -15.33
C LYS A 36 -3.77 -18.01 -14.24
N THR A 37 -4.32 -16.82 -14.06
CA THR A 37 -4.27 -16.15 -12.77
C THR A 37 -4.82 -17.16 -11.78
N LYS A 38 -3.91 -17.92 -11.15
CA LYS A 38 -4.22 -18.43 -9.82
C LYS A 38 -4.68 -17.19 -9.05
N PRO A 39 -5.83 -17.22 -8.35
CA PRO A 39 -6.08 -16.17 -7.38
C PRO A 39 -4.81 -16.11 -6.53
N LEU A 40 -4.28 -14.90 -6.30
CA LEU A 40 -3.29 -14.75 -5.26
C LEU A 40 -3.96 -15.30 -4.01
N SER A 41 -3.63 -16.54 -3.62
CA SER A 41 -3.96 -17.02 -2.29
C SER A 41 -3.22 -16.03 -1.40
N ARG A 42 -3.95 -15.10 -0.79
CA ARG A 42 -3.46 -14.19 0.22
C ARG A 42 -3.58 -14.98 1.52
N PRO A 43 -2.59 -15.79 1.94
CA PRO A 43 -2.74 -16.69 3.09
C PRO A 43 -2.74 -15.93 4.43
N TRP A 44 -2.74 -14.59 4.34
CA TRP A 44 -2.61 -13.58 5.39
C TRP A 44 -3.88 -12.75 5.56
N VAL A 45 -4.79 -12.85 4.60
CA VAL A 45 -6.10 -12.23 4.69
C VAL A 45 -6.98 -13.33 5.24
N ASP A 46 -7.33 -13.22 6.51
CA ASP A 46 -8.33 -14.10 7.11
C ASP A 46 -9.61 -13.95 6.26
N GLU A 47 -10.18 -15.06 5.78
CA GLU A 47 -11.39 -15.05 4.90
C GLU A 47 -12.62 -14.43 5.60
N ASP A 48 -12.50 -14.25 6.90
CA ASP A 48 -13.39 -13.66 7.87
C ASP A 48 -13.20 -12.13 8.02
N LEU A 49 -12.11 -11.56 7.48
CA LEU A 49 -11.96 -10.13 7.19
C LEU A 49 -12.61 -9.77 5.85
N LYS A 50 -13.84 -10.22 5.64
CA LYS A 50 -14.74 -9.51 4.73
C LYS A 50 -15.19 -8.26 5.45
N ASP A 51 -14.32 -7.27 5.53
CA ASP A 51 -14.84 -5.91 5.58
C ASP A 51 -15.71 -5.71 4.31
N GLY A 52 -16.72 -4.85 4.38
CA GLY A 52 -17.74 -4.73 3.32
C GLY A 52 -17.21 -4.38 1.92
N THR A 53 -15.90 -4.23 1.78
CA THR A 53 -15.12 -4.10 0.55
C THR A 53 -15.07 -5.35 -0.33
N ASP A 54 -15.28 -6.55 0.23
CA ASP A 54 -15.29 -7.83 -0.52
C ASP A 54 -16.70 -8.34 -0.86
N ASN A 55 -17.74 -7.58 -0.53
CA ASN A 55 -19.04 -7.84 -1.12
C ASN A 55 -18.89 -7.62 -2.63
N HIS A 56 -19.20 -8.64 -3.42
CA HIS A 56 -19.66 -8.40 -4.79
C HIS A 56 -20.81 -7.42 -4.63
N LEU A 57 -20.53 -6.14 -4.88
CA LEU A 57 -21.54 -5.16 -5.19
C LEU A 57 -22.29 -5.82 -6.35
N GLU A 58 -23.44 -6.41 -6.05
CA GLU A 58 -24.46 -6.49 -7.08
C GLU A 58 -24.51 -5.07 -7.63
N GLU A 59 -24.25 -4.91 -8.92
CA GLU A 59 -24.50 -3.65 -9.62
C GLU A 59 -26.01 -3.42 -9.52
N GLU A 60 -26.48 -3.02 -8.34
CA GLU A 60 -27.70 -2.25 -8.24
C GLU A 60 -27.44 -1.09 -9.18
N GLU A 61 -28.29 -0.96 -10.21
CA GLU A 61 -28.47 0.31 -10.91
C GLU A 61 -29.00 1.30 -9.87
N VAL A 62 -28.10 1.71 -8.96
CA VAL A 62 -28.23 2.95 -8.25
C VAL A 62 -28.12 3.97 -9.38
N ASP A 63 -29.21 4.71 -9.62
CA ASP A 63 -29.12 6.02 -10.24
C ASP A 63 -28.15 6.82 -9.37
N GLU A 64 -26.85 6.62 -9.60
CA GLU A 64 -25.74 7.27 -8.96
C GLU A 64 -25.77 8.69 -9.51
N ASP A 65 -26.69 9.48 -8.96
CA ASP A 65 -26.57 10.93 -8.91
C ASP A 65 -25.34 11.19 -8.02
N TRP A 66 -24.16 10.91 -8.59
CA TRP A 66 -22.89 11.42 -8.12
C TRP A 66 -23.08 12.92 -8.11
N GLN A 67 -23.41 13.45 -6.93
CA GLN A 67 -23.30 14.87 -6.64
C GLN A 67 -21.80 15.17 -6.69
N GLY A 68 -21.28 15.29 -7.90
CA GLY A 68 -19.95 15.77 -8.17
C GLY A 68 -19.80 17.07 -7.39
N LEU A 69 -18.65 17.21 -6.73
CA LEU A 69 -18.24 18.49 -6.16
C LEU A 69 -18.54 19.57 -7.20
N ASP A 70 -19.23 20.64 -6.78
CA ASP A 70 -19.66 21.74 -7.66
C ASP A 70 -18.56 22.03 -8.70
N GLU A 71 -18.88 21.89 -9.99
CA GLU A 71 -17.90 22.07 -11.08
C GLU A 71 -17.26 23.48 -11.08
N ASP A 72 -17.85 24.41 -10.33
CA ASP A 72 -17.48 25.81 -10.21
C ASP A 72 -16.95 26.19 -8.81
N VAL A 73 -16.01 25.43 -8.24
CA VAL A 73 -15.31 25.88 -7.02
C VAL A 73 -14.49 27.14 -7.32
N ALA A 74 -14.86 28.27 -6.70
CA ALA A 74 -14.16 29.53 -6.90
C ALA A 74 -12.71 29.47 -6.39
N HIS A 75 -11.76 29.89 -7.24
CA HIS A 75 -10.38 30.07 -6.84
C HIS A 75 -10.20 31.37 -6.07
N ILE A 76 -9.54 31.30 -4.92
CA ILE A 76 -9.21 32.46 -4.08
C ILE A 76 -7.70 32.69 -4.01
N PRO A 77 -7.21 33.94 -3.93
CA PRO A 77 -5.78 34.20 -3.75
C PRO A 77 -5.26 33.62 -2.42
N PHE A 78 -4.13 32.93 -2.49
CA PHE A 78 -3.46 32.39 -1.31
C PHE A 78 -2.59 33.45 -0.63
N PHE A 79 -2.80 33.65 0.68
CA PHE A 79 -1.98 34.52 1.52
C PHE A 79 -1.34 33.71 2.63
N ALA A 80 -0.01 33.76 2.72
CA ALA A 80 0.75 33.14 3.79
C ALA A 80 1.60 34.18 4.53
N GLU A 81 1.79 33.93 5.83
CA GLU A 81 2.77 34.68 6.61
C GLU A 81 4.18 34.38 6.09
N ARG A 82 4.93 35.42 5.73
CA ARG A 82 6.33 35.31 5.30
C ARG A 82 7.25 35.79 6.41
N TYR A 83 8.19 34.92 6.80
CA TYR A 83 9.20 35.23 7.81
C TYR A 83 10.50 35.74 7.16
N SER A 84 11.34 36.42 7.94
CA SER A 84 12.72 36.72 7.53
C SER A 84 13.55 35.44 7.47
N GLU A 85 14.62 35.42 6.67
CA GLU A 85 15.48 34.23 6.53
C GLU A 85 16.05 33.76 7.88
N ALA A 86 16.48 34.70 8.72
CA ALA A 86 16.99 34.39 10.06
C ALA A 86 15.93 33.70 10.93
N GLU A 87 14.68 34.17 10.88
CA GLU A 87 13.58 33.56 11.62
C GLU A 87 13.17 32.20 11.03
N MET A 88 13.20 32.04 9.70
CA MET A 88 12.96 30.74 9.04
C MET A 88 13.98 29.70 9.48
N ILE A 89 15.26 30.05 9.53
CA ILE A 89 16.34 29.16 9.99
C ILE A 89 16.09 28.78 11.46
N LYS A 90 15.80 29.77 12.30
CA LYS A 90 15.55 29.53 13.73
C LYS A 90 14.35 28.60 13.96
N ARG A 91 13.21 28.87 13.32
CA ARG A 91 11.97 28.06 13.47
C ARG A 91 12.15 26.63 12.98
N SER A 92 12.80 26.47 11.82
CA SER A 92 13.04 25.13 11.26
C SER A 92 13.99 24.30 12.14
N GLN A 93 15.03 24.92 12.71
CA GLN A 93 15.92 24.26 13.67
C GLN A 93 15.17 23.83 14.94
N MET A 94 14.37 24.73 15.54
CA MET A 94 13.58 24.40 16.72
C MET A 94 12.57 23.28 16.45
N PHE A 95 11.93 23.28 15.28
CA PHE A 95 10.99 22.24 14.89
C PHE A 95 11.68 20.88 14.69
N TYR A 96 12.85 20.86 14.05
CA TYR A 96 13.68 19.66 13.94
C TYR A 96 14.07 19.11 15.32
N GLU A 97 14.54 19.97 16.23
CA GLU A 97 14.91 19.59 17.59
C GLU A 97 13.72 19.07 18.42
N LEU A 98 12.52 19.60 18.18
CA LEU A 98 11.31 19.10 18.80
C LEU A 98 10.97 17.69 18.27
N LEU A 99 10.95 17.51 16.95
CA LEU A 99 10.60 16.22 16.33
C LEU A 99 11.65 15.14 16.56
N SER A 100 12.93 15.49 16.66
CA SER A 100 14.02 14.53 16.90
C SER A 100 13.95 13.88 18.29
N LYS A 101 13.29 14.52 19.25
CA LYS A 101 13.02 13.95 20.59
C LYS A 101 11.95 12.86 20.56
N ARG A 102 11.11 12.80 19.52
CA ARG A 102 10.03 11.79 19.42
C ARG A 102 10.62 10.39 19.31
N ARG A 103 10.20 9.49 20.19
CA ARG A 103 10.49 8.06 20.14
C ARG A 103 9.19 7.26 20.15
N SER A 104 9.20 6.07 19.57
CA SER A 104 8.10 5.11 19.76
C SER A 104 8.21 4.51 21.15
N VAL A 105 7.26 4.83 22.03
CA VAL A 105 7.21 4.36 23.42
C VAL A 105 6.18 3.23 23.52
N ARG A 106 6.57 2.07 24.09
CA ARG A 106 5.71 0.87 24.22
C ARG A 106 5.18 0.64 25.63
N PHE A 107 5.52 1.52 26.57
CA PHE A 107 5.07 1.49 27.95
C PHE A 107 4.41 2.83 28.26
N LEU A 108 3.09 2.83 28.41
CA LEU A 108 2.28 4.03 28.60
C LEU A 108 1.69 4.02 30.02
N SER A 109 1.60 5.20 30.63
CA SER A 109 0.87 5.38 31.90
C SER A 109 -0.64 5.31 31.65
N ASP A 110 -1.39 4.97 32.69
CA ASP A 110 -2.84 5.03 32.78
C ASP A 110 -3.37 6.43 33.17
N GLU A 111 -2.47 7.41 33.38
CA GLU A 111 -2.84 8.80 33.65
C GLU A 111 -3.74 9.35 32.53
N PRO A 112 -4.91 9.93 32.87
CA PRO A 112 -5.82 10.47 31.87
C PRO A 112 -5.23 11.70 31.19
N VAL A 113 -5.45 11.80 29.88
CA VAL A 113 -5.07 12.95 29.07
C VAL A 113 -6.28 13.85 28.80
N PRO A 114 -6.12 15.18 28.72
CA PRO A 114 -7.23 16.07 28.37
C PRO A 114 -7.80 15.74 26.99
N LYS A 115 -9.12 15.58 26.88
CA LYS A 115 -9.79 15.26 25.61
C LYS A 115 -9.51 16.31 24.53
N GLU A 116 -9.44 17.58 24.90
CA GLU A 116 -9.15 18.68 23.98
C GLU A 116 -7.77 18.53 23.30
N VAL A 117 -6.78 17.97 24.00
CA VAL A 117 -5.47 17.68 23.41
C VAL A 117 -5.62 16.61 22.32
N ILE A 118 -6.41 15.56 22.55
CA ILE A 118 -6.72 14.52 21.56
C ILE A 118 -7.48 15.11 20.36
N ASP A 119 -8.48 15.95 20.61
CA ASP A 119 -9.25 16.61 19.55
C ASP A 119 -8.34 17.50 18.68
N ASN A 120 -7.42 18.25 19.29
CA ASN A 120 -6.50 19.15 18.58
C ASN A 120 -5.48 18.39 17.71
N VAL A 121 -4.94 17.26 18.18
CA VAL A 121 -4.02 16.47 17.34
C VAL A 121 -4.74 15.79 16.18
N ILE A 122 -6.02 15.40 16.35
CA ILE A 122 -6.85 14.87 15.26
C ILE A 122 -7.16 15.97 14.24
N ARG A 123 -7.53 17.18 14.71
CA ARG A 123 -7.72 18.35 13.82
C ARG A 123 -6.46 18.64 13.00
N ALA A 124 -5.29 18.57 13.62
CA ALA A 124 -4.02 18.75 12.92
C ALA A 124 -3.75 17.64 11.88
N ALA A 125 -4.14 16.39 12.16
CA ALA A 125 -4.03 15.31 11.18
C ALA A 125 -4.97 15.53 9.99
N GLY A 126 -6.18 16.03 10.23
CA GLY A 126 -7.19 16.34 9.21
C GLY A 126 -6.80 17.45 8.23
N THR A 127 -5.77 18.27 8.52
CA THR A 127 -5.27 19.27 7.57
C THR A 127 -4.31 18.68 6.51
N SER A 128 -4.13 17.36 6.49
CA SER A 128 -3.31 16.69 5.49
C SER A 128 -3.94 16.84 4.09
N PRO A 129 -3.15 16.90 3.00
CA PRO A 129 -3.70 16.88 1.66
C PRO A 129 -4.26 15.48 1.33
N SER A 130 -5.28 15.40 0.48
CA SER A 130 -5.79 14.15 -0.08
C SER A 130 -6.01 14.24 -1.59
N GLY A 131 -5.92 13.09 -2.27
CA GLY A 131 -6.20 13.01 -3.71
C GLY A 131 -7.63 13.44 -4.00
N ALA A 132 -7.82 14.38 -4.92
CA ALA A 132 -9.12 14.97 -5.24
C ALA A 132 -9.91 15.48 -4.02
N HIS A 133 -9.21 15.91 -2.95
CA HIS A 133 -9.83 16.41 -1.71
C HIS A 133 -10.82 15.42 -1.04
N THR A 134 -10.62 14.11 -1.21
CA THR A 134 -11.56 13.08 -0.69
C THR A 134 -11.56 12.87 0.83
N GLU A 135 -10.62 13.47 1.56
CA GLU A 135 -10.41 13.29 3.01
C GLU A 135 -10.69 11.86 3.52
N PRO A 136 -10.03 10.81 2.98
CA PRO A 136 -10.47 9.42 3.13
C PRO A 136 -9.98 8.80 4.45
N TRP A 137 -10.22 9.50 5.57
CA TRP A 137 -9.77 9.11 6.90
C TRP A 137 -10.90 9.17 7.93
N THR A 138 -10.95 8.14 8.77
CA THR A 138 -11.77 8.11 9.98
C THR A 138 -10.87 7.88 11.18
N PHE A 139 -10.90 8.80 12.15
CA PHE A 139 -10.16 8.66 13.40
C PHE A 139 -11.08 8.07 14.49
N VAL A 140 -10.89 6.79 14.81
CA VAL A 140 -11.68 6.10 15.86
C VAL A 140 -10.99 6.26 17.21
N VAL A 141 -11.63 6.99 18.12
CA VAL A 141 -11.12 7.21 19.48
C VAL A 141 -11.79 6.26 20.47
N VAL A 142 -10.99 5.42 21.14
CA VAL A 142 -11.48 4.43 22.11
C VAL A 142 -10.98 4.75 23.51
N GLN A 143 -11.88 5.17 24.39
CA GLN A 143 -11.58 5.43 25.81
C GLN A 143 -12.08 4.32 26.74
N ASP A 144 -13.16 3.64 26.38
CA ASP A 144 -13.80 2.59 27.16
C ASP A 144 -12.79 1.46 27.51
N PRO A 145 -12.54 1.18 28.81
CA PRO A 145 -11.57 0.17 29.21
C PRO A 145 -11.90 -1.25 28.74
N HIS A 146 -13.18 -1.61 28.70
CA HIS A 146 -13.62 -2.94 28.28
C HIS A 146 -13.48 -3.11 26.77
N LEU A 147 -13.80 -2.08 25.98
CA LEU A 147 -13.58 -2.10 24.53
C LEU A 147 -12.07 -2.14 24.20
N LYS A 148 -11.24 -1.38 24.91
CA LYS A 148 -9.77 -1.47 24.77
C LYS A 148 -9.25 -2.87 25.11
N HIS A 149 -9.81 -3.52 26.13
CA HIS A 149 -9.40 -4.87 26.49
C HIS A 149 -9.76 -5.88 25.39
N LYS A 150 -10.96 -5.79 24.81
CA LYS A 150 -11.34 -6.64 23.67
C LYS A 150 -10.44 -6.46 22.46
N ILE A 151 -10.08 -5.20 22.13
CA ILE A 151 -9.11 -4.92 21.06
C ILE A 151 -7.76 -5.58 21.37
N ARG A 152 -7.30 -5.49 22.63
CA ARG A 152 -6.05 -6.11 23.06
C ARG A 152 -6.07 -7.63 22.87
N GLU A 153 -7.14 -8.31 23.27
CA GLU A 153 -7.26 -9.78 23.15
C GLU A 153 -7.14 -10.22 21.69
N ILE A 154 -7.88 -9.57 20.78
CA ILE A 154 -7.84 -9.85 19.35
C ILE A 154 -6.43 -9.63 18.78
N VAL A 155 -5.79 -8.50 19.12
CA VAL A 155 -4.45 -8.19 18.63
C VAL A 155 -3.40 -9.16 19.17
N GLU A 156 -3.46 -9.55 20.44
CA GLU A 156 -2.51 -10.49 21.03
C GLU A 156 -2.64 -11.89 20.40
N GLU A 157 -3.86 -12.36 20.14
CA GLU A 157 -4.12 -13.63 19.46
C GLU A 157 -3.55 -13.63 18.03
N GLU A 158 -3.86 -12.60 17.24
CA GLU A 158 -3.36 -12.50 15.86
C GLU A 158 -1.84 -12.31 15.80
N GLU A 159 -1.29 -11.52 16.72
CA GLU A 159 0.16 -11.33 16.77
C GLU A 159 0.89 -12.61 17.18
N GLU A 160 0.33 -13.43 18.07
CA GLU A 160 0.93 -14.73 18.38
C GLU A 160 1.06 -15.61 17.12
N ILE A 161 0.04 -15.62 16.27
CA ILE A 161 0.08 -16.32 14.98
C ILE A 161 1.11 -15.67 14.05
N ASN A 162 1.14 -14.34 13.97
CA ASN A 162 2.11 -13.54 13.24
C ASN A 162 3.55 -13.94 13.56
N TYR A 163 3.95 -13.90 14.82
CA TYR A 163 5.32 -14.18 15.21
C TYR A 163 5.70 -15.66 15.03
N LYS A 164 4.76 -16.59 15.19
CA LYS A 164 5.05 -18.04 15.13
C LYS A 164 5.16 -18.58 13.72
N LYS A 165 4.31 -18.10 12.83
CA LYS A 165 4.13 -18.70 11.49
C LYS A 165 4.16 -17.65 10.42
N ARG A 166 3.53 -16.52 10.74
CA ARG A 166 3.03 -15.63 9.73
C ARG A 166 4.23 -14.73 9.21
N MET A 167 4.86 -13.90 10.03
CA MET A 167 5.88 -12.94 9.56
C MET A 167 7.17 -13.56 8.93
N GLY A 168 7.41 -14.86 9.18
CA GLY A 168 8.59 -15.58 8.70
C GLY A 168 9.89 -15.21 9.44
N ASP A 169 10.91 -16.05 9.30
CA ASP A 169 12.11 -15.98 10.13
C ASP A 169 12.87 -14.65 10.00
N ARG A 170 12.94 -14.09 8.80
CA ARG A 170 13.66 -12.83 8.54
C ARG A 170 13.06 -11.68 9.35
N TRP A 171 11.75 -11.48 9.24
CA TRP A 171 11.06 -10.39 9.93
C TRP A 171 11.14 -10.55 11.45
N VAL A 172 10.88 -11.77 11.95
CA VAL A 172 11.00 -12.08 13.38
C VAL A 172 12.40 -11.80 13.91
N ASN A 173 13.44 -12.12 13.14
CA ASN A 173 14.82 -11.80 13.51
C ASN A 173 15.10 -10.29 13.54
N ASP A 174 14.61 -9.52 12.56
CA ASP A 174 14.77 -8.06 12.51
C ASP A 174 14.12 -7.35 13.72
N LEU A 175 13.05 -7.93 14.26
CA LEU A 175 12.34 -7.43 15.44
C LEU A 175 13.04 -7.71 16.77
N LYS A 176 13.97 -8.68 16.84
CA LYS A 176 14.63 -9.07 18.11
C LYS A 176 15.31 -7.90 18.83
N ARG A 177 15.87 -6.96 18.08
CA ARG A 177 16.52 -5.74 18.64
C ARG A 177 15.54 -4.74 19.26
N LEU A 178 14.25 -4.91 19.00
CA LEU A 178 13.17 -4.03 19.47
C LEU A 178 12.40 -4.62 20.65
N ARG A 179 12.74 -5.85 21.04
CA ARG A 179 12.13 -6.59 22.15
C ARG A 179 12.64 -6.09 23.49
#